data_AF-A0A151KRD4-F1
#
_entry.id   AF-A0A151KRD4-F1
#
_cell.length_a   1.000
_cell.length_b   1.000
_cell.length_c   1.000
_cell.angle_alpha   90.00
_cell.angle_beta   90.00
_cell.angle_gamma   90.00
#
_symmetry.space_group_name_H-M   'P 1'
#
loop_
_entity.id
_entity.type
_entity.pdbx_description
1 polymer ?
#
loop_
_entity_poly.entity_id
_entity_poly.type
_entity_poly.pdbx_seq_one_letter_code
_entity_poly.pdbx_strand_id
1 'polypeptide(L)'
;MTLTFWLTSISDWYQQRKYDQRRELETILFSAPDAVFGPDLTDDQSKAIACWLDGCLRLFQHYRYQNPPHAFEFLLYAAGKFELVGCDCHTDVEIRDWCLKRLQHITVLSLEFCAEQNDQTAWLVKANSIIDGHVKLMESLAWNEPRKHDQVIWH
;
A
#
# COMPACT_ATOMS: atom_id res chain seq x y z
N MET A 1 -4.27 -11.95 16.44
CA MET A 1 -5.49 -11.11 16.35
C MET A 1 -6.36 -11.68 15.24
N THR A 2 -7.68 -11.75 15.38
CA THR A 2 -8.56 -12.25 14.29
C THR A 2 -8.95 -11.12 13.33
N LEU A 3 -9.32 -11.47 12.09
CA LEU A 3 -9.77 -10.48 11.09
C LEU A 3 -10.92 -9.62 11.62
N THR A 4 -11.96 -10.24 12.16
CA THR A 4 -13.14 -9.53 12.68
C THR A 4 -12.78 -8.56 13.80
N PHE A 5 -11.95 -8.99 14.76
CA PHE A 5 -11.52 -8.13 15.86
C PHE A 5 -10.68 -6.94 15.36
N TRP A 6 -9.79 -7.19 14.39
CA TRP A 6 -9.00 -6.14 13.76
C TRP A 6 -9.88 -5.15 13.01
N LEU A 7 -10.83 -5.64 12.22
CA LEU A 7 -11.75 -4.84 11.43
C LEU A 7 -12.65 -3.97 12.33
N THR A 8 -13.12 -4.50 13.45
CA THR A 8 -13.82 -3.73 14.47
C THR A 8 -12.93 -2.64 15.05
N SER A 9 -11.70 -2.98 15.45
CA SER A 9 -10.75 -2.02 16.04
C SER A 9 -10.47 -0.84 15.12
N ILE A 10 -10.16 -1.10 13.85
CA ILE A 10 -9.90 -0.02 12.88
C ILE A 10 -11.17 0.75 12.52
N SER A 11 -12.34 0.08 12.46
CA SER A 11 -13.62 0.76 12.22
C SER A 11 -14.00 1.69 13.37
N ASP A 12 -13.79 1.26 14.61
CA ASP A 12 -14.05 2.06 15.81
C ASP A 12 -13.16 3.30 15.83
N TRP A 13 -11.87 3.14 15.47
CA TRP A 13 -10.95 4.27 15.31
C TRP A 13 -11.48 5.28 14.27
N TYR A 14 -11.96 4.81 13.12
CA TYR A 14 -12.55 5.66 12.08
C TYR A 14 -13.83 6.37 12.51
N GLN A 15 -14.59 5.83 13.47
CA GLN A 15 -15.80 6.46 14.00
C GLN A 15 -15.48 7.52 15.07
N GLN A 16 -14.46 7.28 15.89
CA GLN A 16 -14.11 8.17 17.01
C GLN A 16 -13.42 9.47 16.56
N ARG A 17 -12.68 9.46 15.44
CA ARG A 17 -12.06 10.62 14.76
C ARG A 17 -11.45 11.69 15.67
N LYS A 18 -10.81 11.32 16.77
CA LYS A 18 -10.05 12.29 17.58
C LYS A 18 -8.69 12.56 16.92
N TYR A 19 -8.32 13.84 16.80
CA TYR A 19 -7.13 14.31 16.09
C TYR A 19 -5.78 13.81 16.66
N ASP A 20 -5.83 13.11 17.78
CA ASP A 20 -4.76 12.76 18.70
C ASP A 20 -4.52 11.23 18.82
N GLN A 21 -5.34 10.39 18.18
CA GLN A 21 -5.24 8.91 18.24
C GLN A 21 -4.29 8.29 17.19
N ARG A 22 -3.19 8.96 16.82
CA ARG A 22 -2.32 8.53 15.69
C ARG A 22 -1.43 7.34 16.03
N ARG A 23 -0.87 7.34 17.24
CA ARG A 23 -0.13 6.18 17.79
C ARG A 23 -1.03 4.95 17.91
N GLU A 24 -2.31 5.16 18.18
CA GLU A 24 -3.31 4.09 18.20
C GLU A 24 -3.52 3.53 16.77
N LEU A 25 -3.65 4.39 15.76
CA LEU A 25 -3.74 3.95 14.36
C LEU A 25 -2.50 3.16 13.92
N GLU A 26 -1.29 3.65 14.21
CA GLU A 26 -0.04 2.93 13.93
C GLU A 26 -0.05 1.53 14.56
N THR A 27 -0.44 1.45 15.84
CA THR A 27 -0.54 0.17 16.56
C THR A 27 -1.56 -0.77 15.91
N ILE A 28 -2.73 -0.25 15.53
CA ILE A 28 -3.76 -1.04 14.84
C ILE A 28 -3.22 -1.55 13.51
N LEU A 29 -2.62 -0.70 12.67
CA LEU A 29 -2.12 -1.08 11.34
C LEU A 29 -1.01 -2.14 11.42
N PHE A 30 -0.07 -2.01 12.35
CA PHE A 30 1.00 -2.98 12.53
C PHE A 30 0.54 -4.30 13.19
N SER A 31 -0.64 -4.30 13.81
CA SER A 31 -1.28 -5.51 14.34
C SER A 31 -2.19 -6.23 13.33
N ALA A 32 -2.24 -5.77 12.07
CA ALA A 32 -3.04 -6.38 11.02
C ALA A 32 -2.69 -7.86 10.84
N PRO A 33 -3.66 -8.79 11.01
CA PRO A 33 -3.41 -10.20 10.77
C PRO A 33 -3.28 -10.49 9.27
N ASP A 34 -2.56 -11.55 8.92
CA ASP A 34 -2.41 -11.96 7.51
C ASP A 34 -3.76 -12.22 6.82
N ALA A 35 -4.77 -12.60 7.61
CA ALA A 35 -6.16 -12.79 7.16
C ALA A 35 -6.79 -11.53 6.51
N VAL A 36 -6.22 -10.34 6.72
CA VAL A 36 -6.61 -9.12 5.99
C VAL A 36 -6.39 -9.30 4.49
N PHE A 37 -5.32 -9.99 4.09
CA PHE A 37 -4.88 -10.11 2.70
C PHE A 37 -5.20 -11.46 2.06
N GLY A 38 -6.12 -12.23 2.62
CA GLY A 38 -6.53 -13.53 2.07
C GLY A 38 -6.57 -14.64 3.12
N PRO A 39 -6.62 -15.92 2.72
CA PRO A 39 -6.43 -16.40 1.35
C PRO A 39 -7.60 -16.08 0.42
N ASP A 40 -8.84 -16.06 0.92
CA ASP A 40 -10.05 -15.87 0.11
C ASP A 40 -10.57 -14.42 0.18
N LEU A 41 -11.15 -13.94 -0.92
CA LEU A 41 -11.85 -12.65 -0.93
C LEU A 41 -13.25 -12.79 -0.35
N THR A 42 -13.50 -12.13 0.78
CA THR A 42 -14.85 -11.87 1.29
C THR A 42 -15.07 -10.36 1.45
N ASP A 43 -16.31 -9.96 1.72
CA ASP A 43 -16.66 -8.56 2.00
C ASP A 43 -15.83 -7.98 3.15
N ASP A 44 -15.53 -8.80 4.18
CA ASP A 44 -14.70 -8.40 5.31
C ASP A 44 -13.25 -8.17 4.91
N GLN A 45 -12.65 -9.04 4.08
CA GLN A 45 -11.30 -8.83 3.53
C GLN A 45 -11.25 -7.59 2.65
N SER A 46 -12.21 -7.43 1.73
CA SER A 46 -12.30 -6.27 0.85
C SER A 46 -12.30 -4.96 1.65
N LYS A 47 -13.14 -4.91 2.69
CA LYS A 47 -13.20 -3.77 3.62
C LYS A 47 -11.90 -3.63 4.41
N ALA A 48 -11.34 -4.71 4.92
CA ALA A 48 -10.14 -4.70 5.75
C ALA A 48 -8.92 -4.16 4.99
N ILE A 49 -8.66 -4.64 3.77
CA ILE A 49 -7.54 -4.18 2.93
C ILE A 49 -7.71 -2.69 2.61
N ALA A 50 -8.92 -2.25 2.28
CA ALA A 50 -9.21 -0.84 2.01
C ALA A 50 -8.98 0.05 3.25
N CYS A 51 -9.48 -0.36 4.42
CA CYS A 51 -9.28 0.36 5.67
C CYS A 51 -7.80 0.41 6.09
N TRP A 52 -7.07 -0.69 5.88
CA TRP A 52 -5.64 -0.77 6.15
C TRP A 52 -4.85 0.21 5.27
N LEU A 53 -5.10 0.21 3.96
CA LEU A 53 -4.43 1.11 3.03
C LEU A 53 -4.75 2.58 3.33
N ASP A 54 -6.03 2.92 3.59
CA ASP A 54 -6.43 4.28 3.98
C ASP A 54 -5.68 4.72 5.25
N GLY A 55 -5.50 3.83 6.22
CA GLY A 55 -4.76 4.13 7.45
C GLY A 55 -3.29 4.45 7.18
N CYS A 56 -2.61 3.63 6.36
CA CYS A 56 -1.23 3.88 5.94
C CYS A 56 -1.10 5.24 5.24
N LEU A 57 -2.01 5.56 4.33
CA LEU A 57 -2.00 6.83 3.60
C LEU A 57 -2.30 8.04 4.49
N ARG A 58 -3.13 7.88 5.53
CA ARG A 58 -3.38 8.95 6.51
C ARG A 58 -2.16 9.25 7.36
N LEU A 59 -1.43 8.23 7.80
CA LEU A 59 -0.18 8.42 8.55
C LEU A 59 0.89 9.03 7.66
N PHE A 60 1.01 8.57 6.42
CA PHE A 60 1.87 9.22 5.42
C PHE A 60 1.55 10.71 5.26
N GLN A 61 0.29 11.07 4.98
CA GLN A 61 -0.13 12.45 4.79
C GLN A 61 0.14 13.31 6.03
N HIS A 62 -0.03 12.73 7.22
CA HIS A 62 0.25 13.43 8.46
C HIS A 62 1.74 13.78 8.61
N TYR A 63 2.62 12.79 8.42
CA TYR A 63 4.06 12.98 8.63
C TYR A 63 4.75 13.62 7.44
N ARG A 64 4.10 13.72 6.27
CA ARG A 64 4.65 14.19 4.99
C ARG A 64 5.58 15.40 5.13
N TYR A 65 5.17 16.41 5.91
CA TYR A 65 5.93 17.64 6.10
C TYR A 65 6.66 17.74 7.43
N GLN A 66 6.28 16.94 8.44
CA GLN A 66 6.83 17.00 9.79
C GLN A 66 8.04 16.08 9.96
N ASN A 67 7.97 14.89 9.34
CA ASN A 67 9.02 13.89 9.36
C ASN A 67 8.99 13.12 8.02
N PRO A 68 9.57 13.69 6.95
CA PRO A 68 9.54 13.09 5.62
C PRO A 68 10.11 11.66 5.55
N PRO A 69 11.23 11.33 6.23
CA PRO A 69 11.71 9.95 6.30
C PRO A 69 10.68 8.98 6.87
N HIS A 70 10.03 9.34 7.98
CA HIS A 70 9.02 8.48 8.61
C HIS A 70 7.73 8.37 7.78
N ALA A 71 7.31 9.46 7.13
CA ALA A 71 6.20 9.41 6.18
C ALA A 71 6.46 8.37 5.08
N PHE A 72 7.66 8.40 4.51
CA PHE A 72 8.07 7.48 3.45
C PHE A 72 8.05 6.01 3.88
N GLU A 73 8.37 5.71 5.15
CA GLU A 73 8.30 4.35 5.70
C GLU A 73 6.89 3.76 5.56
N PHE A 74 5.82 4.56 5.69
CA PHE A 74 4.45 4.06 5.47
C PHE A 74 4.16 3.71 4.01
N LEU A 75 4.75 4.43 3.06
CA LEU A 75 4.63 4.08 1.64
C LEU A 75 5.38 2.78 1.34
N LEU A 76 6.60 2.63 1.85
CA LEU A 76 7.38 1.41 1.69
C LEU A 76 6.73 0.21 2.40
N TYR A 77 6.13 0.42 3.56
CA TYR A 77 5.38 -0.60 4.28
C TYR A 77 4.16 -1.06 3.47
N ALA A 78 3.41 -0.11 2.90
CA ALA A 78 2.28 -0.41 2.01
C ALA A 78 2.74 -1.19 0.78
N ALA A 79 3.78 -0.72 0.10
CA ALA A 79 4.36 -1.37 -1.07
C ALA A 79 4.79 -2.80 -0.75
N GLY A 80 5.65 -3.01 0.26
CA GLY A 80 6.18 -4.33 0.59
C GLY A 80 5.11 -5.36 0.95
N LYS A 81 4.01 -4.95 1.59
CA LYS A 81 2.86 -5.84 1.81
C LYS A 81 2.15 -6.21 0.51
N PHE A 82 1.94 -5.27 -0.40
CA PHE A 82 1.34 -5.58 -1.71
C PHE A 82 2.24 -6.44 -2.59
N GLU A 83 3.57 -6.24 -2.55
CA GLU A 83 4.54 -7.10 -3.24
C GLU A 83 4.43 -8.54 -2.74
N LEU A 84 4.45 -8.73 -1.41
CA LEU A 84 4.31 -10.05 -0.78
C LEU A 84 3.02 -10.75 -1.22
N VAL A 85 1.89 -10.05 -1.15
CA VAL A 85 0.58 -10.60 -1.50
C VAL A 85 0.48 -10.89 -3.00
N GLY A 86 0.99 -9.99 -3.85
CA GLY A 86 1.00 -10.18 -5.31
C GLY A 86 1.79 -11.42 -5.77
N CYS A 87 2.86 -11.75 -5.04
CA CYS A 87 3.69 -12.94 -5.28
C CYS A 87 3.13 -14.24 -4.69
N ASP A 88 2.20 -14.18 -3.74
CA ASP A 88 1.68 -15.38 -3.08
C ASP A 88 0.66 -16.11 -3.97
N CYS A 89 0.99 -17.32 -4.40
CA CYS A 89 0.11 -18.13 -5.24
C CYS A 89 -1.09 -18.75 -4.49
N HIS A 90 -1.10 -18.69 -3.16
CA HIS A 90 -2.19 -19.17 -2.32
C HIS A 90 -3.26 -18.10 -2.06
N THR A 91 -2.96 -16.84 -2.37
CA THR A 91 -3.92 -15.75 -2.24
C THR A 91 -4.84 -15.68 -3.46
N ASP A 92 -6.11 -15.39 -3.23
CA ASP A 92 -7.14 -15.15 -4.24
C ASP A 92 -6.66 -14.20 -5.35
N VAL A 93 -6.94 -14.56 -6.60
CA VAL A 93 -6.49 -13.82 -7.78
C VAL A 93 -6.99 -12.37 -7.82
N GLU A 94 -8.19 -12.09 -7.30
CA GLU A 94 -8.76 -10.75 -7.24
C GLU A 94 -8.05 -9.91 -6.18
N ILE A 95 -7.69 -10.50 -5.03
CA ILE A 95 -6.87 -9.81 -4.01
C ILE A 95 -5.49 -9.47 -4.59
N ARG A 96 -4.85 -10.43 -5.26
CA ARG A 96 -3.53 -10.23 -5.90
C ARG A 96 -3.59 -9.12 -6.95
N ASP A 97 -4.56 -9.18 -7.86
CA ASP A 97 -4.74 -8.18 -8.90
C ASP A 97 -5.00 -6.78 -8.31
N TRP A 98 -5.84 -6.70 -7.28
CA TRP A 98 -6.08 -5.46 -6.56
C TRP A 98 -4.78 -4.92 -5.93
N CYS A 99 -4.01 -5.75 -5.24
CA CYS A 99 -2.75 -5.35 -4.61
C CYS A 99 -1.74 -4.84 -5.65
N LEU A 100 -1.60 -5.53 -6.79
CA LEU A 100 -0.67 -5.12 -7.85
C LEU A 100 -1.07 -3.81 -8.54
N LYS A 101 -2.38 -3.58 -8.76
CA LYS A 101 -2.89 -2.29 -9.24
C LYS A 101 -2.58 -1.17 -8.25
N ARG A 102 -2.78 -1.40 -6.96
CA ARG A 102 -2.51 -0.39 -5.91
C ARG A 102 -1.02 -0.17 -5.70
N LEU A 103 -0.20 -1.21 -5.85
CA LEU A 103 1.26 -1.11 -5.80
C LEU A 103 1.78 -0.12 -6.83
N GLN A 104 1.30 -0.13 -8.07
CA GLN A 104 1.70 0.88 -9.08
C GLN A 104 1.40 2.30 -8.61
N HIS A 105 0.22 2.55 -8.04
CA HIS A 105 -0.12 3.87 -7.50
C HIS A 105 0.78 4.26 -6.33
N ILE A 106 1.11 3.33 -5.43
CA ILE A 106 2.04 3.58 -4.32
C ILE A 106 3.46 3.83 -4.83
N THR A 107 3.91 3.12 -5.86
CA THR A 107 5.19 3.36 -6.53
C THR A 107 5.26 4.78 -7.07
N VAL A 108 4.26 5.22 -7.84
CA VAL A 108 4.22 6.59 -8.38
C VAL A 108 4.21 7.62 -7.26
N LEU A 109 3.35 7.44 -6.24
CA LEU A 109 3.28 8.34 -5.08
C LEU A 109 4.62 8.42 -4.33
N SER A 110 5.34 7.31 -4.23
CA SER A 110 6.66 7.26 -3.60
C SER A 110 7.71 8.04 -4.40
N LEU A 111 7.67 7.94 -5.74
CA LEU A 111 8.57 8.68 -6.63
C LEU A 111 8.27 10.18 -6.64
N GLU A 112 6.99 10.56 -6.68
CA GLU A 112 6.55 11.96 -6.53
C GLU A 112 7.03 12.53 -5.20
N PHE A 113 6.85 11.77 -4.11
CA PHE A 113 7.32 12.17 -2.81
C PHE A 113 8.84 12.37 -2.76
N CYS A 114 9.64 11.47 -3.35
CA CYS A 114 11.10 11.63 -3.46
C CYS A 114 11.49 12.90 -4.26
N ALA A 115 10.79 13.18 -5.35
CA ALA A 115 11.06 14.32 -6.21
C ALA A 115 10.78 15.67 -5.52
N GLU A 116 9.86 15.70 -4.55
CA GLU A 116 9.52 16.90 -3.77
C GLU A 116 10.52 17.25 -2.66
N GLN A 117 11.49 16.36 -2.35
CA GLN A 117 12.38 16.58 -1.21
C GLN A 117 13.53 17.52 -1.54
N ASN A 118 14.00 18.27 -0.53
CA ASN A 118 15.10 19.22 -0.72
C ASN A 118 16.46 18.53 -0.94
N ASP A 119 16.72 17.41 -0.25
CA ASP A 119 17.99 16.66 -0.34
C ASP A 119 17.96 15.62 -1.47
N GLN A 120 18.11 16.07 -2.71
CA GLN A 120 18.01 15.18 -3.86
C GLN A 120 19.08 14.08 -3.89
N THR A 121 20.21 14.20 -3.19
CA THR A 121 21.25 13.15 -3.20
C THR A 121 20.75 11.87 -2.55
N ALA A 122 20.15 11.94 -1.36
CA ALA A 122 19.61 10.77 -0.67
C ALA A 122 18.32 10.25 -1.31
N TRP A 123 17.44 11.17 -1.73
CA TRP A 123 16.12 10.80 -2.24
C TRP A 123 16.15 10.24 -3.66
N LEU A 124 17.11 10.65 -4.50
CA LEU A 124 17.31 10.05 -5.83
C LEU A 124 17.77 8.58 -5.72
N VAL A 125 18.63 8.26 -4.75
CA VAL A 125 19.04 6.86 -4.49
C VAL A 125 17.83 6.01 -4.12
N LYS A 126 16.95 6.52 -3.25
CA LYS A 126 15.69 5.83 -2.88
C LYS A 126 14.76 5.66 -4.07
N ALA A 127 14.57 6.71 -4.89
CA ALA A 127 13.75 6.65 -6.09
C ALA A 127 14.26 5.61 -7.08
N ASN A 128 15.56 5.57 -7.35
CA ASN A 128 16.17 4.56 -8.22
C ASN A 128 15.97 3.14 -7.68
N SER A 129 16.10 2.94 -6.37
CA SER A 129 15.84 1.64 -5.76
C SER A 129 14.38 1.20 -5.91
N ILE A 130 13.42 2.13 -5.80
CA ILE A 130 12.00 1.82 -6.02
C ILE A 130 11.76 1.42 -7.47
N ILE A 131 12.30 2.17 -8.44
CA ILE A 131 12.13 1.88 -9.87
C ILE A 131 12.68 0.49 -10.19
N ASP A 132 13.92 0.21 -9.78
CA ASP A 132 14.58 -1.07 -10.05
C ASP A 132 13.82 -2.25 -9.43
N GLY A 133 13.39 -2.12 -8.17
CA GLY A 133 12.58 -3.14 -7.49
C GLY A 133 11.23 -3.37 -8.18
N HIS A 134 10.51 -2.30 -8.52
CA HIS A 134 9.21 -2.39 -9.15
C HIS A 134 9.28 -3.01 -10.55
N VAL A 135 10.25 -2.62 -11.38
CA VAL A 135 10.45 -3.19 -12.72
C VAL A 135 10.73 -4.68 -12.64
N LYS A 136 11.70 -5.08 -11.80
CA LYS A 136 12.05 -6.50 -11.60
C LYS A 136 10.86 -7.34 -11.15
N LEU A 137 10.06 -6.80 -10.23
CA LEU A 137 8.86 -7.48 -9.75
C LEU A 137 7.83 -7.66 -10.86
N MET A 138 7.47 -6.57 -11.57
CA MET A 138 6.46 -6.63 -12.64
C MET A 138 6.90 -7.58 -13.76
N GLU A 139 8.18 -7.57 -14.13
CA GLU A 139 8.76 -8.52 -15.09
C GLU A 139 8.63 -9.97 -14.61
N SER A 140 8.98 -10.25 -13.34
CA SER A 140 8.92 -11.60 -12.77
C SER A 140 7.50 -12.18 -12.69
N LEU A 141 6.50 -11.32 -12.45
CA LEU A 141 5.10 -11.73 -12.36
C LEU A 141 4.47 -11.90 -13.74
N ALA A 142 5.13 -11.44 -14.81
CA ALA A 142 4.57 -11.29 -16.16
C ALA A 142 3.18 -10.62 -16.13
N TRP A 143 2.98 -9.71 -15.17
CA TRP A 143 1.69 -9.12 -14.91
C TRP A 143 1.40 -8.07 -15.99
N ASN A 144 0.39 -8.36 -16.81
CA ASN A 144 -0.10 -7.44 -17.82
C ASN A 144 -1.47 -6.95 -17.37
N GLU A 145 -1.60 -5.67 -17.02
CA GLU A 145 -2.94 -5.10 -16.81
C GLU A 145 -3.76 -5.33 -18.09
N PRO A 146 -5.00 -5.84 -18.01
CA PRO A 146 -5.84 -5.93 -19.18
C PRO A 146 -5.92 -4.56 -19.83
N ARG A 147 -5.41 -4.47 -21.07
CA ARG A 147 -5.29 -3.21 -21.82
C ARG A 147 -6.62 -2.47 -21.78
N LYS A 148 -6.62 -1.26 -21.21
CA LYS A 148 -7.78 -0.36 -21.34
C LYS A 148 -7.95 0.01 -22.82
N HIS A 149 -9.20 0.18 -23.26
CA HIS A 149 -9.61 0.38 -24.67
C HIS A 149 -8.97 1.62 -25.35
N ASP A 150 -8.24 2.42 -24.59
CA ASP A 150 -7.56 3.65 -24.96
C ASP A 150 -6.14 3.39 -25.49
N GLN A 151 -5.63 2.16 -25.44
CA GLN A 151 -4.36 1.73 -26.05
C GLN A 151 -4.53 1.11 -27.45
N VAL A 152 -5.38 1.70 -28.30
CA VAL A 152 -5.52 1.30 -29.71
C VAL A 152 -4.25 1.73 -30.46
N ILE A 153 -3.50 0.73 -30.95
CA ILE A 153 -2.43 0.95 -31.92
C ILE A 153 -3.12 1.28 -33.25
N TRP A 154 -2.98 2.51 -33.72
CA TRP A 154 -3.31 2.85 -35.10
C TRP A 154 -2.26 2.19 -36.00
N HIS A 155 -2.70 1.21 -36.78
CA HIS A 155 -1.89 0.57 -37.83
C HIS A 155 -1.61 1.52 -38.99
#